data_AF-A0A601N5T1-F1
#
_entry.id   AF-A0A601N5T1-F1
#
_cell.length_a   1.000
_cell.length_b   1.000
_cell.length_c   1.000
_cell.angle_alpha   90.00
_cell.angle_beta   90.00
_cell.angle_gamma   90.00
#
_symmetry.space_group_name_H-M   'P 1'
#
loop_
_entity.id
_entity.type
_entity.pdbx_description
1 polymer ?
#
loop_
_entity_poly.entity_id
_entity_poly.type
_entity_poly.pdbx_seq_one_letter_code
_entity_poly.pdbx_strand_id
1 'polypeptide(L)'
;MTKLTCFKAYDIRGRLGEELNEDIAWRIGRAYGEYLKPKTIVLGGDVRLTSEALKLALAKGLQDAGVDVLDIGMSGTEEIYFATFHLGVDGGI
;
A
#
# COMPACT_ATOMS: atom_id res chain seq x y z
N MET A 1 -10.81 -20.64 -5.77
CA MET A 1 -9.98 -19.58 -5.16
C MET A 1 -10.53 -19.31 -3.76
N THR A 2 -9.66 -19.20 -2.76
CA THR A 2 -10.05 -18.78 -1.41
C THR A 2 -10.50 -17.33 -1.45
N LYS A 3 -11.63 -17.00 -0.80
CA LYS A 3 -12.15 -15.64 -0.75
C LYS A 3 -11.23 -14.76 0.11
N LEU A 4 -10.76 -13.63 -0.43
CA LEU A 4 -10.04 -12.63 0.36
C LEU A 4 -11.04 -11.90 1.27
N THR A 5 -10.86 -12.01 2.58
CA THR A 5 -11.73 -11.39 3.58
C THR A 5 -11.23 -10.04 4.07
N CYS A 6 -9.98 -9.66 3.73
CA CYS A 6 -9.36 -8.44 4.18
C CYS A 6 -9.94 -7.16 3.56
N PHE A 7 -10.60 -7.22 2.41
CA PHE A 7 -11.28 -6.07 1.80
C PHE A 7 -12.58 -5.75 2.55
N LYS A 8 -12.64 -4.58 3.19
CA LYS A 8 -13.82 -4.05 3.89
C LYS A 8 -14.45 -2.93 3.07
N ALA A 9 -15.46 -2.26 3.64
CA ALA A 9 -16.22 -1.22 2.93
C ALA A 9 -15.36 -0.01 2.52
N TYR A 10 -14.34 0.35 3.31
CA TYR A 10 -13.56 1.57 3.11
C TYR A 10 -12.05 1.36 3.03
N ASP A 11 -11.55 0.18 3.45
CA ASP A 11 -10.12 -0.10 3.54
C ASP A 11 -9.85 -1.62 3.58
N ILE A 12 -8.56 -1.96 3.72
CA ILE A 12 -8.08 -3.33 3.85
C ILE A 12 -7.71 -3.58 5.31
N ARG A 13 -8.42 -4.51 5.96
CA ARG A 13 -8.20 -4.90 7.35
C ARG A 13 -8.32 -6.40 7.50
N GLY A 14 -7.32 -7.03 8.11
CA GLY A 14 -7.35 -8.45 8.39
C GLY A 14 -6.35 -8.88 9.44
N ARG A 15 -6.56 -10.06 10.01
CA ARG A 15 -5.57 -10.73 10.86
C ARG A 15 -4.34 -11.10 10.03
N LEU A 16 -3.16 -10.79 10.56
CA LEU A 16 -1.90 -11.09 9.89
C LEU A 16 -1.66 -12.60 9.78
N GLY A 17 -1.06 -13.01 8.66
CA GLY A 17 -0.79 -14.40 8.32
C GLY A 17 -2.00 -15.13 7.72
N GLU A 18 -3.21 -14.88 8.23
CA GLU A 18 -4.44 -15.56 7.79
C GLU A 18 -5.20 -14.78 6.71
N GLU A 19 -5.49 -13.49 6.96
CA GLU A 19 -6.33 -12.66 6.09
C GLU A 19 -5.52 -11.62 5.31
N LEU A 20 -4.39 -11.18 5.88
CA LEU A 20 -3.46 -10.23 5.27
C LEU A 20 -2.02 -10.69 5.54
N ASN A 21 -1.19 -10.68 4.50
CA ASN A 21 0.22 -11.05 4.58
C ASN A 21 1.00 -10.37 3.45
N GLU A 22 2.31 -10.57 3.40
CA GLU A 22 3.20 -9.94 2.42
C GLU A 22 2.87 -10.31 0.97
N ASP A 23 2.48 -11.57 0.67
CA ASP A 23 2.03 -11.96 -0.68
C ASP A 23 0.79 -11.17 -1.10
N ILE A 24 -0.20 -11.07 -0.21
CA ILE A 24 -1.42 -10.30 -0.47
C ILE A 24 -1.08 -8.82 -0.65
N ALA A 25 -0.19 -8.25 0.18
CA ALA A 25 0.24 -6.86 0.07
C ALA A 25 0.96 -6.56 -1.26
N TRP A 26 1.88 -7.45 -1.68
CA TRP A 26 2.53 -7.38 -2.99
C TRP A 26 1.51 -7.43 -4.14
N ARG A 27 0.54 -8.35 -4.08
CA ARG A 27 -0.53 -8.46 -5.09
C ARG A 27 -1.43 -7.24 -5.13
N ILE A 28 -1.72 -6.62 -3.98
CA ILE A 28 -2.47 -5.36 -3.91
C ILE A 28 -1.70 -4.24 -4.62
N GLY A 29 -0.42 -4.06 -4.29
CA GLY A 29 0.42 -3.04 -4.92
C GLY A 29 0.49 -3.21 -6.43
N ARG A 30 0.70 -4.45 -6.90
CA ARG A 30 0.73 -4.76 -8.32
C ARG A 30 -0.61 -4.51 -9.02
N ALA A 31 -1.71 -4.93 -8.41
CA ALA A 31 -3.05 -4.70 -8.95
C ALA A 31 -3.41 -3.21 -9.00
N TYR A 32 -3.01 -2.43 -8.00
CA TYR A 32 -3.18 -0.97 -7.99
C TYR A 32 -2.45 -0.33 -9.17
N GLY A 33 -1.18 -0.69 -9.38
CA GLY A 33 -0.37 -0.21 -10.50
C GLY A 33 -0.94 -0.60 -11.86
N GLU A 34 -1.35 -1.86 -12.03
CA GLU A 34 -1.91 -2.35 -13.31
C GLU A 34 -3.28 -1.72 -13.65
N TYR A 35 -4.12 -1.49 -12.64
CA TYR A 35 -5.48 -0.98 -12.83
C TYR A 35 -5.53 0.55 -12.99
N LEU A 36 -4.94 1.29 -12.05
CA LEU A 36 -4.99 2.76 -12.07
C LEU A 36 -3.88 3.39 -12.93
N LYS A 37 -2.78 2.67 -13.16
CA LYS A 37 -1.60 3.15 -13.91
C LYS A 37 -1.07 4.51 -13.42
N PRO A 38 -0.90 4.71 -12.10
CA PRO A 38 -0.24 5.89 -11.57
C PRO A 38 1.22 5.93 -12.03
N LYS A 39 1.80 7.13 -12.12
CA LYS A 39 3.23 7.28 -12.34
C LYS A 39 3.98 7.22 -11.01
N THR A 40 3.50 7.95 -10.01
CA THR A 40 4.16 8.04 -8.70
C THR A 40 3.13 8.01 -7.59
N ILE A 41 3.41 7.27 -6.50
CA ILE A 41 2.58 7.29 -5.30
C ILE A 41 3.41 7.53 -4.03
N VAL A 42 2.78 8.12 -3.02
CA VAL A 42 3.32 8.16 -1.66
C VAL A 42 2.99 6.86 -0.93
N LEU A 43 3.93 6.41 -0.10
CA LEU A 43 3.75 5.24 0.74
C LEU A 43 4.19 5.54 2.18
N GLY A 44 3.33 5.20 3.15
CA GLY A 44 3.62 5.36 4.57
C GLY A 44 3.29 4.10 5.38
N GLY A 45 3.64 4.10 6.66
CA GLY A 45 3.30 3.01 7.57
C GLY A 45 3.27 3.47 9.02
N ASP A 46 2.42 2.87 9.83
CA ASP A 46 2.31 3.22 11.25
C ASP A 46 3.37 2.50 12.11
N VAL A 47 3.24 2.66 13.44
CA VAL A 47 4.16 2.12 14.45
C VAL A 47 4.12 0.60 14.65
N ARG A 48 3.23 -0.14 13.98
CA ARG A 48 3.16 -1.60 14.19
C ARG A 48 4.41 -2.26 13.63
N LEU A 49 4.97 -3.20 14.39
CA LEU A 49 6.17 -3.97 14.00
C LEU A 49 6.03 -4.67 12.65
N THR A 50 4.80 -5.00 12.26
CA THR A 50 4.49 -5.70 11.01
C THR A 50 4.24 -4.77 9.83
N SER A 51 4.09 -3.46 10.07
CA SER A 51 3.77 -2.49 9.02
C SER A 51 4.92 -2.36 8.03
N GLU A 52 6.17 -2.41 8.50
CA GLU A 52 7.34 -2.29 7.61
C GLU A 52 7.39 -3.42 6.56
N ALA A 53 7.22 -4.68 6.97
CA ALA A 53 7.22 -5.81 6.05
C ALA A 53 6.09 -5.73 5.01
N LEU A 54 4.87 -5.38 5.44
CA LEU A 54 3.74 -5.21 4.53
C LEU A 54 3.96 -4.03 3.57
N LYS A 55 4.49 -2.92 4.07
CA LYS A 55 4.80 -1.71 3.29
C LYS A 55 5.83 -2.04 2.20
N LEU A 56 6.92 -2.71 2.54
CA LEU A 56 7.95 -3.11 1.59
C LEU A 56 7.42 -4.10 0.53
N ALA A 57 6.58 -5.06 0.93
CA ALA A 57 5.94 -5.98 -0.02
C ALA A 57 5.01 -5.24 -0.99
N LEU A 58 4.20 -4.30 -0.48
CA LEU A 58 3.32 -3.46 -1.30
C LEU A 58 4.11 -2.55 -2.24
N ALA A 59 5.17 -1.90 -1.75
CA ALA A 59 6.10 -1.10 -2.54
C ALA A 59 6.68 -1.92 -3.70
N LYS A 60 7.10 -3.15 -3.41
CA LYS A 60 7.64 -4.06 -4.43
C LYS A 60 6.60 -4.37 -5.51
N GLY A 61 5.34 -4.61 -5.12
CA GLY A 61 4.26 -4.86 -6.06
C GLY A 61 3.97 -3.67 -6.98
N LEU A 62 3.98 -2.45 -6.43
CA LEU A 62 3.84 -1.21 -7.19
C LEU A 62 4.98 -1.02 -8.20
N GLN A 63 6.22 -1.22 -7.76
CA GLN A 63 7.40 -1.11 -8.61
C GLN A 63 7.42 -2.15 -9.74
N ASP A 64 6.99 -3.39 -9.45
CA ASP A 64 6.85 -4.44 -10.46
C ASP A 64 5.78 -4.10 -11.52
N ALA A 65 4.82 -3.24 -11.18
CA ALA A 65 3.84 -2.68 -12.12
C ALA A 65 4.31 -1.37 -12.81
N GLY A 66 5.55 -0.92 -12.56
CA GLY A 66 6.13 0.28 -13.18
C GLY A 66 5.77 1.59 -12.49
N VAL A 67 5.35 1.55 -11.22
CA VAL A 67 5.00 2.73 -10.41
C VAL A 67 6.19 3.18 -9.56
N ASP A 68 6.51 4.48 -9.59
CA ASP A 68 7.49 5.08 -8.69
C ASP A 68 6.91 5.21 -7.27
N VAL A 69 7.68 4.85 -6.25
CA VAL A 69 7.24 4.86 -4.84
C VAL A 69 8.05 5.89 -4.06
N LEU A 70 7.36 6.87 -3.47
CA LEU A 70 7.91 7.81 -2.51
C LEU A 70 7.57 7.35 -1.09
N ASP A 71 8.46 6.58 -0.48
CA ASP A 71 8.30 6.14 0.91
C ASP A 71 8.62 7.28 1.89
N ILE A 72 7.62 7.76 2.62
CA ILE A 72 7.76 8.81 3.64
C ILE A 72 8.07 8.26 5.03
N GLY A 73 8.29 6.94 5.15
CA GLY A 73 8.69 6.28 6.37
C GLY A 73 7.53 6.00 7.33
N MET A 74 7.83 6.07 8.63
CA MET A 74 6.82 5.94 9.67
C MET A 74 6.02 7.24 9.77
N SER A 75 4.71 7.16 9.53
CA SER A 75 3.85 8.32 9.38
C SER A 75 2.42 8.02 9.85
N GLY A 76 1.71 9.09 10.24
CA GLY A 76 0.27 9.07 10.43
C GLY A 76 -0.47 9.06 9.09
N THR A 77 -1.72 8.61 9.12
CA THR A 77 -2.58 8.59 7.93
C THR A 77 -2.80 9.99 7.36
N GLU A 78 -2.93 11.03 8.20
CA GLU A 78 -3.04 12.40 7.72
C GLU A 78 -1.79 12.92 6.99
N GLU A 79 -0.60 12.42 7.32
CA GLU A 79 0.65 12.79 6.65
C GLU A 79 0.71 12.20 5.25
N ILE A 80 0.23 10.97 5.06
CA ILE A 80 0.08 10.36 3.74
C ILE A 80 -0.88 11.19 2.89
N TYR A 81 -2.05 11.56 3.43
CA TYR A 81 -3.02 12.41 2.72
C TYR A 81 -2.43 13.77 2.34
N PHE A 82 -1.77 14.42 3.29
CA PHE A 82 -1.11 15.70 3.07
C PHE A 82 -0.03 15.57 2.00
N ALA A 83 0.87 14.58 2.10
CA ALA A 83 1.97 14.38 1.16
C ALA A 83 1.47 14.05 -0.24
N THR A 84 0.44 13.21 -0.38
CA THR A 84 -0.17 12.90 -1.69
C THR A 84 -0.64 14.18 -2.39
N PHE A 85 -1.39 15.04 -1.67
CA PHE A 85 -1.87 16.30 -2.24
C PHE A 85 -0.74 17.31 -2.46
N HIS A 86 0.13 17.49 -1.47
CA HIS A 86 1.17 18.51 -1.46
C HIS A 86 2.25 18.27 -2.51
N LEU A 87 2.63 17.01 -2.75
CA LEU A 87 3.63 16.62 -3.74
C LEU A 87 3.03 16.47 -5.15
N GLY A 88 1.71 16.53 -5.29
CA GLY A 88 1.02 16.38 -6.57
C GLY A 88 1.21 15.01 -7.21
N VAL A 89 1.24 13.95 -6.40
CA VAL A 89 1.38 12.56 -6.87
C VAL A 89 0.01 11.91 -7.08
N ASP A 90 0.00 10.73 -7.72
CA ASP A 90 -1.22 10.10 -8.23
C ASP A 90 -1.97 9.27 -7.18
N GLY A 91 -1.39 9.10 -5.98
CA GLY A 91 -2.00 8.32 -4.91
C GLY A 91 -1.18 8.27 -3.61
N GLY A 92 -1.78 7.68 -2.59
CA GLY A 92 -1.18 7.48 -1.27
C GLY A 92 -1.71 6.18 -0.67
N ILE A 93 -0.79 5.36 -0.13
CA ILE A 93 -1.12 4.13 0.60
C ILE A 93 -0.44 4.18 1.97
#